data_AF-A0A3N5V0Z5-F1
#
_entry.id   AF-A0A3N5V0Z5-F1
#
_cell.length_a   1.000
_cell.length_b   1.000
_cell.length_c   1.000
_cell.angle_alpha   90.00
_cell.angle_beta   90.00
_cell.angle_gamma   90.00
#
_symmetry.space_group_name_H-M   'P 1'
#
loop_
_entity.id
_entity.type
_entity.pdbx_description
1 polymer ?
#
loop_
_entity_poly.entity_id
_entity_poly.type
_entity_poly.pdbx_seq_one_letter_code
_entity_poly.pdbx_strand_id
1 'polypeptide(L)'
;MTKYRPVLAAALALTFYTFADILIWQRIFETNQMVQYADIYHTGWFVSLAGYAILGVVLMWGAWKDVVYFLISLFVGAFSGLEDVLYYILDGKPMPDVLPWLEGNPMILHVSREGVIGSVLFWLMGLVLLYIVLYQWRTKTEQKTSG
;
A
#
# COMPACT_ATOMS: atom_id res chain seq x y z
N MET A 1 -17.02 14.68 9.08
CA MET A 1 -16.46 13.32 9.28
C MET A 1 -14.99 13.35 8.90
N THR A 2 -14.14 12.65 9.66
CA THR A 2 -12.70 12.87 9.83
C THR A 2 -11.90 12.82 8.53
N LYS A 3 -11.31 13.96 8.12
CA LYS A 3 -10.45 14.15 6.93
C LYS A 3 -9.37 13.08 6.71
N TYR A 4 -8.99 12.35 7.75
CA TYR A 4 -7.91 11.37 7.75
C TYR A 4 -8.39 9.92 7.61
N ARG A 5 -9.71 9.68 7.58
CA ARG A 5 -10.28 8.33 7.52
C ARG A 5 -9.74 7.46 6.37
N PRO A 6 -9.68 7.92 5.10
CA PRO A 6 -9.19 7.07 4.01
C PRO A 6 -7.68 6.80 4.11
N VAL A 7 -6.91 7.73 4.68
CA VAL A 7 -5.48 7.55 4.95
C VAL A 7 -5.29 6.44 6.00
N LEU A 8 -6.00 6.55 7.13
CA LEU A 8 -5.93 5.57 8.22
C LEU A 8 -6.41 4.20 7.77
N ALA A 9 -7.49 4.14 6.99
CA ALA A 9 -8.01 2.89 6.46
C ALA A 9 -7.01 2.21 5.51
N ALA A 10 -6.36 2.97 4.61
CA ALA A 10 -5.34 2.43 3.72
C ALA A 10 -4.11 1.94 4.50
N ALA A 11 -3.64 2.71 5.48
CA ALA A 11 -2.53 2.32 6.34
C ALA A 11 -2.82 1.04 7.13
N LEU A 12 -4.01 0.93 7.73
CA LEU A 12 -4.43 -0.27 8.46
C LEU A 12 -4.58 -1.47 7.53
N ALA A 13 -5.23 -1.31 6.38
CA ALA A 13 -5.39 -2.36 5.39
C ALA A 13 -4.02 -2.90 4.94
N LEU A 14 -3.09 -2.01 4.59
CA LEU A 14 -1.73 -2.39 4.20
C LEU A 14 -0.99 -3.10 5.34
N THR A 15 -1.11 -2.61 6.57
CA THR A 15 -0.47 -3.24 7.74
C THR A 15 -0.98 -4.67 7.96
N PHE A 16 -2.29 -4.89 7.91
CA PHE A 16 -2.86 -6.22 8.07
C PHE A 16 -2.58 -7.14 6.88
N TYR A 17 -2.51 -6.58 5.68
CA TYR A 17 -2.08 -7.28 4.48
C TYR A 17 -0.65 -7.80 4.61
N THR A 18 0.28 -6.96 5.06
CA THR A 18 1.68 -7.33 5.34
C THR A 18 1.81 -8.31 6.50
N PHE A 19 1.02 -8.15 7.58
CA PHE A 19 1.03 -9.14 8.66
C PHE A 19 0.54 -10.51 8.20
N ALA A 20 -0.52 -10.56 7.38
CA ALA A 20 -0.97 -11.81 6.78
C ALA A 20 0.16 -12.43 5.95
N ASP A 21 0.92 -11.59 5.23
CA ASP A 21 2.07 -12.07 4.47
C ASP A 21 3.14 -12.70 5.36
N ILE A 22 3.62 -11.99 6.38
CA ILE A 22 4.59 -12.51 7.34
C ILE A 22 4.09 -13.81 7.99
N LEU A 23 2.84 -13.84 8.47
CA LEU A 23 2.31 -14.99 9.18
C LEU A 23 2.18 -16.23 8.29
N ILE A 24 1.94 -16.07 6.99
CA ILE A 24 1.77 -17.20 6.08
C ILE A 24 3.07 -17.49 5.35
N TRP A 25 3.62 -16.52 4.62
CA TRP A 25 4.87 -16.70 3.88
C TRP A 25 6.04 -17.05 4.80
N GLN A 26 6.37 -16.18 5.76
CA GLN A 26 7.56 -16.35 6.59
C GLN A 26 7.43 -17.55 7.55
N ARG A 27 6.31 -17.63 8.27
CA ARG A 27 6.14 -18.61 9.35
C ARG A 27 5.69 -19.98 8.87
N ILE A 28 5.06 -20.08 7.70
CA ILE A 28 4.59 -21.36 7.16
C ILE A 28 5.41 -21.75 5.94
N PHE A 29 5.46 -20.93 4.89
CA PHE A 29 6.09 -21.36 3.62
C PHE A 29 7.62 -21.43 3.71
N GLU A 30 8.29 -20.35 4.11
CA GLU A 30 9.75 -20.34 4.21
C GLU A 30 10.25 -21.31 5.30
N THR A 31 9.60 -21.29 6.46
CA THR A 31 9.96 -22.16 7.60
C THR A 31 9.87 -23.65 7.24
N ASN A 32 8.92 -24.04 6.39
CA ASN A 32 8.74 -25.44 5.96
C ASN A 32 9.28 -25.74 4.55
N GLN A 33 10.09 -24.84 3.97
CA GLN A 33 10.72 -25.03 2.65
C GLN A 33 9.71 -25.29 1.51
N MET A 34 8.55 -24.63 1.56
CA MET A 34 7.45 -24.79 0.60
C MET A 34 7.46 -23.75 -0.53
N VAL A 35 8.65 -23.23 -0.87
CA VAL A 35 8.84 -22.14 -1.84
C VAL A 35 8.34 -22.49 -3.25
N GLN A 36 8.20 -23.77 -3.59
CA GLN A 36 7.62 -24.21 -4.87
C GLN A 36 6.16 -23.81 -5.06
N TYR A 37 5.46 -23.42 -3.99
CA TYR A 37 4.07 -22.97 -4.04
C TYR A 37 3.93 -21.44 -4.01
N ALA A 38 5.02 -20.69 -4.22
CA ALA A 38 5.04 -19.23 -4.22
C ALA A 38 3.96 -18.60 -5.11
N ASP A 39 3.82 -19.07 -6.35
CA ASP A 39 2.88 -18.48 -7.29
C ASP A 39 1.42 -18.64 -6.86
N ILE A 40 1.08 -19.81 -6.29
CA ILE A 40 -0.25 -20.09 -5.77
C ILE A 40 -0.52 -19.20 -4.56
N TYR A 41 0.46 -19.10 -3.67
CA TYR A 41 0.38 -18.24 -2.50
C TYR A 41 0.20 -16.77 -2.88
N HIS A 42 1.03 -16.21 -3.76
CA HIS A 42 0.95 -14.82 -4.20
C HIS A 42 -0.36 -14.50 -4.91
N THR A 43 -0.94 -15.47 -5.64
CA THR A 43 -2.28 -15.32 -6.21
C THR A 43 -3.34 -15.15 -5.11
N GLY A 44 -3.31 -16.00 -4.08
CA GLY A 44 -4.24 -15.91 -2.94
C GLY A 44 -4.02 -14.65 -2.10
N TRP A 45 -2.75 -14.27 -1.90
CA TRP A 45 -2.35 -13.02 -1.27
C TRP A 45 -2.93 -11.83 -2.02
N PHE A 46 -2.77 -11.74 -3.34
CA PHE A 46 -3.38 -10.69 -4.17
C PHE A 46 -4.92 -10.64 -4.06
N VAL A 47 -5.60 -11.79 -3.96
CA VAL A 47 -7.06 -11.83 -3.71
C VAL A 47 -7.41 -11.18 -2.37
N SER A 48 -6.58 -11.32 -1.34
CA SER A 48 -6.82 -10.65 -0.05
C SER A 48 -6.70 -9.12 -0.17
N LEU A 49 -5.77 -8.60 -0.99
CA LEU A 49 -5.67 -7.17 -1.30
C LEU A 49 -6.94 -6.65 -1.97
N ALA A 50 -7.46 -7.40 -2.95
CA ALA A 50 -8.72 -7.10 -3.61
C ALA A 50 -9.88 -7.11 -2.61
N GLY A 51 -9.88 -8.02 -1.64
CA GLY A 51 -10.84 -8.04 -0.53
C GLY A 51 -10.83 -6.74 0.29
N TYR A 52 -9.65 -6.26 0.71
CA TYR A 52 -9.52 -4.97 1.39
C TYR A 52 -10.01 -3.80 0.53
N ALA A 53 -9.68 -3.82 -0.76
CA ALA A 53 -10.11 -2.79 -1.71
C ALA A 53 -11.66 -2.73 -1.80
N ILE A 54 -12.32 -3.88 -1.98
CA ILE A 54 -13.78 -4.00 -2.06
C ILE A 54 -14.44 -3.55 -0.76
N LEU A 55 -13.94 -4.01 0.40
CA LEU A 55 -14.47 -3.61 1.70
C LEU A 55 -14.36 -2.09 1.90
N GLY A 56 -13.23 -1.48 1.54
CA GLY A 56 -13.07 -0.03 1.63
C GLY A 56 -14.03 0.73 0.72
N VAL A 57 -14.28 0.25 -0.50
CA VAL A 57 -15.29 0.83 -1.41
C VAL A 57 -16.68 0.79 -0.80
N VAL A 58 -17.08 -0.37 -0.25
CA VAL A 58 -18.41 -0.55 0.36
C VAL A 58 -18.55 0.32 1.61
N LEU A 59 -17.55 0.33 2.49
CA LEU A 59 -17.60 1.08 3.76
C LEU A 59 -17.47 2.60 3.59
N MET A 60 -16.86 3.06 2.49
CA MET A 60 -16.75 4.48 2.14
C MET A 60 -17.76 4.90 1.07
N TRP A 61 -18.76 4.07 0.80
CA TRP A 61 -19.78 4.35 -0.22
C TRP A 61 -20.44 5.71 0.01
N GLY A 62 -20.64 6.46 -1.08
CA GLY A 62 -21.15 7.84 -1.03
C GLY A 62 -20.10 8.92 -0.76
N ALA A 63 -18.88 8.56 -0.33
CA ALA A 63 -17.76 9.50 -0.17
C ALA A 63 -16.70 9.28 -1.26
N TRP A 64 -16.99 9.69 -2.51
CA TRP A 64 -16.16 9.35 -3.67
C TRP A 64 -14.68 9.74 -3.54
N LYS A 65 -14.37 10.87 -2.88
CA LYS A 65 -12.98 11.30 -2.63
C LYS A 65 -12.24 10.33 -1.71
N ASP A 66 -12.93 9.86 -0.67
CA ASP A 66 -12.38 8.89 0.28
C ASP A 66 -12.10 7.57 -0.44
N VAL A 67 -13.05 7.10 -1.26
CA VAL A 67 -12.92 5.87 -2.07
C VAL A 67 -11.73 5.97 -3.02
N VAL A 68 -11.65 7.04 -3.82
CA VAL A 68 -10.56 7.23 -4.79
C VAL A 68 -9.21 7.28 -4.08
N TYR A 69 -9.11 8.09 -3.02
CA TYR A 69 -7.86 8.20 -2.27
C TYR A 69 -7.45 6.87 -1.63
N PHE A 70 -8.39 6.16 -1.02
CA PHE A 70 -8.15 4.87 -0.39
C PHE A 70 -7.66 3.83 -1.40
N LEU A 71 -8.35 3.67 -2.54
CA LEU A 71 -7.98 2.70 -3.57
C LEU A 71 -6.60 2.98 -4.15
N ILE A 72 -6.31 4.25 -4.48
CA ILE A 72 -5.00 4.63 -5.01
C ILE A 72 -3.91 4.43 -3.94
N SER A 73 -4.17 4.81 -2.69
CA SER A 73 -3.20 4.64 -1.60
C SER A 73 -2.91 3.17 -1.32
N LEU A 74 -3.93 2.31 -1.36
CA LEU A 74 -3.77 0.87 -1.15
C LEU A 74 -2.96 0.24 -2.29
N PHE A 75 -3.30 0.58 -3.54
CA PHE A 75 -2.54 0.13 -4.72
C PHE A 75 -1.09 0.60 -4.64
N VAL A 76 -0.86 1.89 -4.41
CA VAL A 76 0.49 2.44 -4.28
C VAL A 76 1.25 1.77 -3.14
N GLY A 77 0.61 1.58 -1.98
CA GLY A 77 1.23 0.92 -0.83
C GLY A 77 1.67 -0.50 -1.14
N ALA A 78 0.84 -1.27 -1.85
CA ALA A 78 1.14 -2.66 -2.21
C ALA A 78 2.24 -2.80 -3.27
N PHE A 79 2.36 -1.85 -4.21
CA PHE A 79 3.24 -2.03 -5.39
C PHE A 79 4.48 -1.13 -5.42
N SER A 80 4.56 -0.10 -4.57
CA SER A 80 5.72 0.81 -4.53
C SER A 80 6.93 0.28 -3.76
N GLY A 81 6.83 -0.92 -3.18
CA GLY A 81 7.80 -1.47 -2.23
C GLY A 81 7.59 -1.00 -0.78
N LEU A 82 6.52 -0.25 -0.50
CA LEU A 82 6.17 0.15 0.86
C LEU A 82 5.77 -1.06 1.69
N GLU A 83 5.01 -1.99 1.08
CA GLU A 83 4.69 -3.29 1.64
C GLU A 83 5.97 -4.03 2.06
N ASP A 84 6.97 -4.17 1.20
CA ASP A 84 8.24 -4.84 1.53
C ASP A 84 9.01 -4.14 2.66
N VAL A 85 9.04 -2.79 2.65
CA VAL A 85 9.67 -2.03 3.73
C VAL A 85 8.96 -2.29 5.05
N LEU A 86 7.62 -2.26 5.06
CA LEU A 86 6.82 -2.60 6.23
C LEU A 86 7.04 -4.04 6.66
N TYR A 87 7.14 -4.97 5.71
CA TYR A 87 7.37 -6.39 5.94
C TYR A 87 8.60 -6.60 6.82
N TYR A 88 9.75 -6.05 6.42
CA TYR A 88 10.99 -6.23 7.16
C TYR A 88 10.99 -5.52 8.51
N ILE A 89 10.36 -4.34 8.60
CA ILE A 89 10.19 -3.63 9.87
C ILE A 89 9.34 -4.45 10.84
N LEU A 90 8.21 -5.00 10.37
CA LEU A 90 7.25 -5.74 11.19
C LEU A 90 7.74 -7.16 11.54
N ASP A 91 8.50 -7.82 10.65
CA ASP A 91 9.15 -9.11 10.94
C ASP A 91 10.39 -8.94 11.84
N GLY A 92 10.85 -7.70 12.05
CA GLY A 92 12.01 -7.40 12.90
C GLY A 92 13.33 -7.87 12.31
N LYS A 93 13.40 -8.00 10.97
CA LYS A 93 14.61 -8.43 10.26
C LYS A 93 15.20 -7.30 9.43
N PRO A 94 16.52 -7.31 9.20
CA PRO A 94 17.11 -6.37 8.25
C PRO A 94 16.60 -6.69 6.85
N MET A 95 16.13 -5.66 6.14
CA MET A 95 15.81 -5.75 4.71
C MET A 95 17.08 -6.15 3.94
N PRO A 96 17.05 -7.10 2.99
CA PRO A 96 18.20 -7.44 2.16
C PRO A 96 18.76 -6.25 1.36
N ASP A 97 19.99 -6.35 0.86
CA ASP A 97 20.57 -5.30 0.00
C ASP A 97 19.93 -5.28 -1.40
N VAL A 98 19.39 -6.41 -1.85
CA VAL A 98 18.71 -6.58 -3.13
C VAL A 98 17.46 -7.44 -2.95
N LEU A 99 16.35 -7.01 -3.55
CA LEU A 99 15.05 -7.66 -3.53
C LEU A 99 14.69 -8.11 -4.96
N PRO A 100 15.19 -9.26 -5.42
CA PRO A 100 15.05 -9.70 -6.81
C PRO A 100 13.60 -9.97 -7.24
N TRP A 101 12.70 -10.29 -6.30
CA TRP A 101 11.28 -10.49 -6.60
C TRP A 101 10.55 -9.20 -7.01
N LEU A 102 11.18 -8.03 -6.84
CA LEU A 102 10.66 -6.74 -7.32
C LEU A 102 11.09 -6.43 -8.76
N GLU A 103 11.88 -7.30 -9.39
CA GLU A 103 12.33 -7.10 -10.77
C GLU A 103 11.14 -7.07 -11.75
N GLY A 104 11.16 -6.10 -12.68
CA GLY A 104 10.10 -5.89 -13.65
C GLY A 104 8.87 -5.13 -13.13
N ASN A 105 8.81 -4.80 -11.83
CA ASN A 105 7.75 -3.94 -11.30
C ASN A 105 7.98 -2.47 -11.75
N PRO A 106 7.06 -1.86 -12.53
CA PRO A 106 7.24 -0.51 -13.06
C PRO A 106 7.19 0.60 -12.00
N MET A 107 6.77 0.29 -10.77
CA MET A 107 6.75 1.24 -9.65
C MET A 107 8.05 1.26 -8.85
N ILE A 108 8.97 0.33 -9.15
CA ILE A 108 10.26 0.18 -8.47
C ILE A 108 11.36 0.82 -9.31
N LEU A 109 12.07 1.80 -8.74
CA LEU A 109 13.17 2.51 -9.40
C LEU A 109 14.35 1.59 -9.64
N HIS A 110 14.71 0.80 -8.62
CA HIS A 110 15.76 -0.20 -8.67
C HIS A 110 15.54 -1.23 -7.56
N VAL A 111 15.90 -2.50 -7.81
CA VAL A 111 15.70 -3.62 -6.87
C VAL A 111 16.64 -3.61 -5.66
N SER A 112 17.58 -2.65 -5.59
CA SER A 112 18.41 -2.46 -4.41
C SER A 112 17.61 -1.84 -3.27
N ARG A 113 18.03 -2.08 -2.02
CA ARG A 113 17.41 -1.48 -0.83
C ARG A 113 17.19 0.03 -0.96
N GLU A 114 18.22 0.75 -1.41
CA GLU A 114 18.16 2.19 -1.64
C GLU A 114 17.16 2.56 -2.74
N GLY A 115 17.10 1.77 -3.82
CA GLY A 115 16.15 1.96 -4.91
C GLY A 115 14.70 1.78 -4.47
N VAL A 116 14.43 0.76 -3.65
CA VAL A 116 13.11 0.51 -3.08
C VAL A 116 12.70 1.64 -2.14
N ILE A 117 13.58 2.06 -1.22
CA ILE A 117 13.31 3.21 -0.34
C ILE A 117 13.04 4.48 -1.16
N GLY A 118 13.82 4.71 -2.22
CA GLY A 118 13.61 5.82 -3.15
C GLY A 118 12.23 5.79 -3.81
N SER A 119 11.79 4.61 -4.28
CA SER A 119 10.45 4.40 -4.82
C SER A 119 9.37 4.71 -3.80
N VAL A 120 9.49 4.19 -2.58
CA VAL A 120 8.53 4.44 -1.51
C VAL A 120 8.39 5.93 -1.24
N LEU A 121 9.50 6.65 -1.09
CA LEU A 121 9.48 8.09 -0.86
C LEU A 121 8.83 8.85 -2.02
N PHE A 122 9.18 8.49 -3.26
CA PHE A 122 8.60 9.08 -4.47
C PHE A 122 7.07 8.93 -4.50
N TRP A 123 6.58 7.71 -4.29
CA TRP A 123 5.15 7.42 -4.35
C TRP A 123 4.37 7.98 -3.16
N LEU A 124 4.94 7.99 -1.95
CA LEU A 124 4.34 8.66 -0.80
C LEU A 124 4.17 10.17 -1.03
N MET A 125 5.16 10.83 -1.66
CA MET A 125 5.00 12.23 -2.08
C MET A 125 3.84 12.39 -3.06
N GLY A 126 3.70 11.48 -4.03
CA GLY A 126 2.56 11.43 -4.94
C GLY A 126 1.21 11.33 -4.22
N LEU A 127 1.12 10.48 -3.19
CA LEU A 127 -0.09 10.37 -2.36
C LEU A 127 -0.38 11.65 -1.57
N VAL A 128 0.64 12.31 -1.00
CA VAL A 128 0.45 13.60 -0.32
C VAL A 128 -0.10 14.65 -1.29
N LEU A 129 0.47 14.74 -2.50
CA LEU A 129 -0.03 15.65 -3.53
C LEU A 129 -1.48 15.34 -3.92
N LEU A 130 -1.81 14.06 -4.13
CA LEU A 130 -3.17 13.62 -4.42
C LEU A 130 -4.14 14.02 -3.30
N TYR A 131 -3.74 13.85 -2.04
CA TYR A 131 -4.54 14.25 -0.89
C TYR A 131 -4.84 15.76 -0.92
N ILE A 132 -3.80 16.59 -1.15
CA ILE A 132 -3.96 18.05 -1.24
C ILE A 132 -4.93 18.41 -2.37
N VAL A 133 -4.78 17.80 -3.55
CA VAL A 133 -5.66 18.01 -4.71
C VAL A 133 -7.12 17.67 -4.37
N LEU A 134 -7.38 16.52 -3.75
CA LEU A 134 -8.75 16.08 -3.46
C LEU A 134 -9.43 16.90 -2.35
N TYR A 135 -8.70 17.25 -1.28
CA TYR A 135 -9.30 17.79 -0.06
C TYR A 135 -9.05 19.29 0.17
N GLN A 136 -8.03 19.88 -0.44
CA GLN A 136 -7.65 21.28 -0.19
C GLN A 136 -7.85 22.20 -1.40
N TRP A 137 -7.89 21.67 -2.63
CA TRP A 137 -8.01 22.53 -3.82
C TRP A 137 -9.39 23.20 -3.95
N ARG A 138 -10.48 22.51 -3.61
CA ARG A 138 -11.85 23.06 -3.77
C ARG A 138 -12.37 23.89 -2.59
N THR A 139 -11.84 23.69 -1.38
CA THR A 139 -12.27 24.46 -0.20
C THR A 139 -11.90 25.94 -0.31
N LYS A 140 -10.83 26.27 -1.05
CA LYS A 140 -10.49 27.66 -1.38
C LYS A 140 -11.42 28.31 -2.41
N THR A 141 -12.03 27.53 -3.31
CA THR A 141 -12.89 28.06 -4.38
C THR A 141 -14.26 28.46 -3.84
N GLU A 142 -14.82 27.68 -2.91
CA GLU A 142 -16.12 27.96 -2.29
C GLU A 142 -16.07 29.12 -1.28
N GLN A 143 -14.94 29.32 -0.59
CA GLN A 143 -14.73 30.48 0.30
C GLN A 143 -14.54 31.79 -0.45
N LYS A 144 -14.13 31.76 -1.73
CA LYS A 144 -13.84 32.98 -2.52
C LYS A 144 -15.06 33.52 -3.27
N THR A 145 -16.12 32.72 -3.42
CA THR A 145 -17.40 33.10 -4.06
C THR A 145 -18.49 33.48 -3.07
N SER A 146 -18.22 33.39 -1.77
CA SER A 146 -19.15 33.71 -0.67
C SER A 146 -18.69 34.90 0.18
N GLY A 147 -17.69 35.66 -0.29
CA GLY A 147 -17.21 36.90 0.32
C GLY A 147 -17.38 38.10 -0.60
#